data_AF-A0AB73KT59-F1
#
_entry.id   AF-A0AB73KT59-F1
#
_cell.length_a   1.000
_cell.length_b   1.000
_cell.length_c   1.000
_cell.angle_alpha   90.00
_cell.angle_beta   90.00
_cell.angle_gamma   90.00
#
_symmetry.space_group_name_H-M   'P 1'
#
loop_
_entity.id
_entity.type
_entity.pdbx_description
1 polymer ?
#
loop_
_entity_poly.entity_id
_entity_poly.type
_entity_poly.pdbx_seq_one_letter_code
_entity_poly.pdbx_strand_id
1 'polypeptide(L)'
;MGLAMCPVCSDDEDIELVRTLEGGRWLVKHRCGCEWEHGEPADPKKRPPSSFNALKARFPKAEDVEPKRLERAARLKAQYLVTRPGFDPEVAAYWKKYQGIFSRDGLWTCDPRALKDFANSDVGAHPGNQAMFNAAWNAMGDTAAAKSTRQTIEYLLRGPDDVRREDRLQQLLNGTKPFAMTGFKEALLTRVLCVVEPERFLSILKYTTEAGGKREIARMIYGLELPAPESVNWTRGRLILWSNDLLHTLVGEGFANQQHSAAFLWWAKDQPDELQ
;
A
#
# COMPACT_ATOMS: atom_id res chain seq x y z
N MET A 1 26.66 28.19 -3.07
CA MET A 1 25.85 29.34 -3.51
C MET A 1 26.69 30.08 -4.53
N GLY A 2 26.18 30.30 -5.75
CA GLY A 2 26.96 30.97 -6.79
C GLY A 2 27.22 32.43 -6.43
N LEU A 3 28.45 32.90 -6.66
CA LEU A 3 28.82 34.32 -6.50
C LEU A 3 27.88 35.18 -7.33
N ALA A 4 27.27 36.20 -6.71
CA ALA A 4 26.53 37.22 -7.44
C ALA A 4 27.58 38.18 -8.03
N MET A 5 27.66 38.30 -9.35
CA MET A 5 28.52 39.29 -9.99
C MET A 5 27.64 40.32 -10.68
N CYS A 6 27.96 41.60 -10.51
CA CYS A 6 27.28 42.68 -11.19
C CYS A 6 27.49 42.55 -12.71
N PRO A 7 26.42 42.44 -13.53
CA PRO A 7 26.54 42.24 -14.97
C PRO A 7 27.11 43.47 -15.70
N VAL A 8 27.15 44.63 -15.04
CA VAL A 8 27.67 45.88 -15.61
C VAL A 8 29.12 46.11 -15.23
N CYS A 9 29.49 45.87 -13.97
CA CYS A 9 30.83 46.17 -13.46
C CYS A 9 31.74 44.94 -13.42
N SER A 10 31.18 43.73 -13.58
CA SER A 10 31.88 42.46 -13.32
C SER A 10 32.55 42.41 -11.94
N ASP A 11 31.91 43.08 -10.98
CA ASP A 11 32.35 43.25 -9.58
C ASP A 11 31.37 42.51 -8.67
N ASP A 12 31.88 41.80 -7.66
CA ASP A 12 31.11 41.04 -6.67
C ASP A 12 31.15 41.65 -5.27
N GLU A 13 31.87 42.76 -5.08
CA GLU A 13 31.82 43.55 -3.84
C GLU A 13 30.61 44.49 -3.81
N ASP A 14 30.18 44.90 -2.61
CA ASP A 14 29.10 45.88 -2.40
C ASP A 14 27.75 45.52 -3.08
N ILE A 15 27.36 44.24 -3.02
CA ILE A 15 26.06 43.75 -3.49
C ILE A 15 25.06 43.69 -2.33
N GLU A 16 23.99 44.46 -2.45
CA GLU A 16 22.89 44.53 -1.49
C GLU A 16 21.68 43.71 -1.94
N LEU A 17 21.06 42.99 -1.01
CA LEU A 17 19.78 42.31 -1.25
C LEU A 17 18.63 43.32 -1.14
N VAL A 18 17.95 43.58 -2.25
CA VAL A 18 16.79 44.49 -2.29
C VAL A 18 15.53 43.78 -1.81
N ARG A 19 15.25 42.59 -2.35
CA ARG A 19 14.11 41.76 -1.95
C ARG A 19 14.24 40.31 -2.42
N THR A 20 13.53 39.42 -1.74
CA THR A 20 13.37 38.02 -2.18
C THR A 20 12.18 37.91 -3.15
N LEU A 21 12.36 37.21 -4.26
CA LEU A 21 11.35 36.95 -5.28
C LEU A 21 10.77 35.54 -5.14
N GLU A 22 9.61 35.30 -5.75
CA GLU A 22 9.01 33.96 -5.80
C GLU A 22 9.91 32.96 -6.54
N GLY A 23 10.03 31.76 -5.99
CA GLY A 23 10.85 30.68 -6.55
C GLY A 23 12.31 30.66 -6.09
N GLY A 24 12.66 31.36 -5.01
CA GLY A 24 13.98 31.32 -4.39
C GLY A 24 15.03 32.24 -5.03
N ARG A 25 14.59 33.10 -5.96
CA ARG A 25 15.42 34.15 -6.58
C ARG A 25 15.48 35.39 -5.68
N TRP A 26 16.49 36.20 -5.91
CA TRP A 26 16.71 37.45 -5.20
C TRP A 26 16.87 38.60 -6.18
N LEU A 27 16.25 39.73 -5.90
CA LEU A 27 16.61 40.98 -6.56
C LEU A 27 17.76 41.60 -5.76
N VAL A 28 18.91 41.76 -6.42
CA VAL A 28 20.12 42.33 -5.82
C VAL A 28 20.48 43.62 -6.53
N LYS A 29 21.17 44.51 -5.82
CA LYS A 29 21.63 45.80 -6.29
C LYS A 29 23.11 45.96 -6.02
N HIS A 30 23.86 46.45 -7.00
CA HIS A 30 25.25 46.83 -6.82
C HIS A 30 25.38 48.34 -6.60
N ARG A 31 26.45 48.80 -5.93
CA ARG A 31 26.77 50.23 -5.74
C ARG A 31 26.73 51.09 -7.00
N CYS A 32 26.93 50.49 -8.19
CA CYS A 32 26.81 51.21 -9.47
C CYS A 32 25.36 51.58 -9.85
N GLY A 33 24.38 51.16 -9.06
CA GLY A 33 22.96 51.39 -9.28
C GLY A 33 22.27 50.31 -10.11
N CYS A 34 23.00 49.31 -10.63
CA CYS A 34 22.42 48.19 -11.37
C CYS A 34 21.67 47.24 -10.44
N GLU A 35 20.44 46.89 -10.81
CA GLU A 35 19.60 45.90 -10.14
C GLU A 35 19.37 44.70 -11.06
N TRP A 36 19.58 43.48 -10.57
CA TRP A 36 19.35 42.26 -11.35
C TRP A 36 18.84 41.11 -10.48
N GLU A 37 18.19 40.13 -11.13
CA GLU A 37 17.76 38.91 -10.47
C GLU A 37 18.92 37.91 -10.39
N HIS A 38 19.20 37.40 -9.19
CA HIS A 38 20.21 36.37 -8.93
C HIS A 38 19.60 35.12 -8.33
N GLY A 39 20.12 33.96 -8.72
CA GLY A 39 19.65 32.64 -8.29
C GLY A 39 18.98 31.84 -9.41
N GLU A 40 19.16 30.51 -9.37
CA GLU A 40 18.46 29.60 -10.30
C GLU A 40 16.98 29.47 -9.90
N PRO A 41 16.05 29.32 -10.87
CA PRO A 41 14.68 28.96 -10.56
C PRO A 41 14.67 27.65 -9.76
N ALA A 42 14.03 27.64 -8.58
CA ALA A 42 13.82 26.40 -7.86
C ALA A 42 13.04 25.42 -8.76
N ASP A 43 13.68 24.33 -9.18
CA ASP A 43 13.03 23.28 -9.96
C ASP A 43 11.85 22.72 -9.13
N PRO A 44 10.59 22.82 -9.62
CA PRO A 44 9.42 22.33 -8.89
C PRO A 44 9.50 20.82 -8.58
N LYS A 45 10.42 20.09 -9.23
CA LYS A 45 10.70 18.66 -8.97
C LYS A 45 11.54 18.40 -7.72
N LYS A 46 12.11 19.42 -7.06
CA LYS A 46 12.86 19.28 -5.80
C LYS A 46 12.02 19.55 -4.56
N ARG A 47 10.72 19.22 -4.57
CA ARG A 47 10.02 19.07 -3.28
C ARG A 47 10.64 17.86 -2.57
N PRO A 48 11.19 18.02 -1.35
CA PRO A 48 11.70 16.88 -0.60
C PRO A 48 10.57 15.84 -0.49
N PRO A 49 10.87 14.53 -0.59
CA PRO A 49 9.87 13.50 -0.43
C PRO A 49 9.12 13.77 0.87
N SER A 50 7.81 13.97 0.76
CA SER A 50 6.97 14.28 1.91
C SER A 50 7.18 13.18 2.95
N SER A 51 7.42 13.57 4.21
CA SER A 51 7.67 12.61 5.28
C SER A 51 6.51 11.62 5.36
N PHE A 52 6.78 10.38 5.81
CA PHE A 52 5.72 9.37 5.88
C PHE A 52 4.47 9.87 6.60
N ASN A 53 4.63 10.62 7.70
CA ASN A 53 3.50 11.12 8.47
C ASN A 53 2.72 12.19 7.70
N ALA A 54 3.42 13.07 6.97
CA ALA A 54 2.77 14.06 6.10
C ALA A 54 2.04 13.41 4.93
N LEU A 55 2.61 12.34 4.36
CA LEU A 55 1.92 11.51 3.39
C LEU A 55 0.69 10.86 4.03
N LYS A 56 0.84 10.07 5.07
CA LYS A 56 -0.29 9.37 5.74
C LYS A 56 -1.43 10.33 6.14
N ALA A 57 -1.12 11.54 6.58
CA ALA A 57 -2.11 12.56 6.93
C ALA A 57 -2.95 13.06 5.73
N ARG A 58 -2.40 13.00 4.52
CA ARG A 58 -3.05 13.36 3.25
C ARG A 58 -3.75 12.17 2.57
N PHE A 59 -3.63 10.97 3.13
CA PHE A 59 -4.31 9.80 2.58
C PHE A 59 -5.81 9.93 2.88
N PRO A 60 -6.72 9.52 1.96
CA PRO A 60 -8.15 9.57 2.20
C PRO A 60 -8.56 8.88 3.51
N LYS A 61 -9.54 9.45 4.20
CA LYS A 61 -10.04 9.02 5.50
C LYS A 61 -11.52 8.67 5.44
N ALA A 62 -12.01 8.04 6.51
CA ALA A 62 -13.43 7.73 6.62
C ALA A 62 -14.30 9.01 6.65
N GLU A 63 -13.77 10.10 7.21
CA GLU A 63 -14.45 11.40 7.24
C GLU A 63 -14.60 12.06 5.86
N ASP A 64 -13.83 11.62 4.86
CA ASP A 64 -13.92 12.16 3.50
C ASP A 64 -15.08 11.54 2.70
N VAL A 65 -15.80 10.56 3.26
CA VAL A 65 -16.94 9.92 2.61
C VAL A 65 -18.20 10.77 2.78
N GLU A 66 -18.90 11.04 1.67
CA GLU A 66 -20.18 11.73 1.70
C GLU A 66 -21.22 10.97 2.55
N PRO A 67 -22.00 11.66 3.41
CA PRO A 67 -23.00 11.00 4.27
C PRO A 67 -23.96 10.09 3.51
N LYS A 68 -24.41 10.49 2.31
CA LYS A 68 -25.30 9.68 1.46
C LYS A 68 -24.66 8.35 1.03
N ARG A 69 -23.34 8.33 0.78
CA ARG A 69 -22.60 7.11 0.44
C ARG A 69 -22.48 6.19 1.65
N LEU A 70 -22.26 6.74 2.85
CA LEU A 70 -22.28 5.97 4.10
C LEU A 70 -23.66 5.36 4.38
N GLU A 71 -24.74 6.12 4.22
CA GLU A 71 -26.11 5.63 4.37
C GLU A 71 -26.43 4.50 3.38
N ARG A 72 -26.01 4.65 2.11
CA ARG A 72 -26.15 3.58 1.11
C ARG A 72 -25.36 2.34 1.52
N ALA A 73 -24.10 2.47 1.93
CA ALA A 73 -23.27 1.35 2.36
C ALA A 73 -23.89 0.63 3.58
N ALA A 74 -24.46 1.37 4.54
CA ALA A 74 -25.17 0.80 5.68
C ALA A 74 -26.45 0.04 5.27
N ARG A 75 -27.23 0.57 4.32
CA ARG A 75 -28.41 -0.12 3.75
C ARG A 75 -28.00 -1.43 3.06
N LEU A 76 -26.98 -1.38 2.22
CA LEU A 76 -26.43 -2.55 1.53
C LEU A 76 -25.96 -3.60 2.54
N LYS A 77 -25.25 -3.19 3.60
CA LYS A 77 -24.81 -4.08 4.67
C LYS A 77 -25.98 -4.75 5.37
N ALA A 78 -27.03 -3.99 5.71
CA ALA A 78 -28.23 -4.55 6.32
C ALA A 78 -28.88 -5.61 5.41
N GLN A 79 -29.01 -5.33 4.11
CA GLN A 79 -29.55 -6.29 3.13
C GLN A 79 -28.69 -7.56 3.06
N TYR A 80 -27.37 -7.40 2.97
CA TYR A 80 -26.44 -8.52 2.91
C TYR A 80 -26.54 -9.42 4.15
N LEU A 81 -26.57 -8.82 5.34
CA LEU A 81 -26.66 -9.56 6.61
C LEU A 81 -28.03 -10.25 6.81
N VAL A 82 -29.11 -9.72 6.25
CA VAL A 82 -30.44 -10.39 6.25
C VAL A 82 -30.37 -11.71 5.47
N THR A 83 -29.68 -11.73 4.34
CA THR A 83 -29.53 -12.96 3.53
C THR A 83 -28.61 -14.00 4.17
N ARG A 84 -27.91 -13.64 5.26
CA ARG A 84 -26.95 -14.49 6.01
C ARG A 84 -26.08 -15.37 5.10
N PRO A 85 -25.38 -14.80 4.11
CA PRO A 85 -24.44 -15.58 3.31
C PRO A 85 -23.40 -16.17 4.26
N GLY A 86 -23.28 -17.50 4.27
CA GLY A 86 -22.30 -18.18 5.09
C GLY A 86 -20.89 -17.76 4.70
N PHE A 87 -19.98 -17.76 5.68
CA PHE A 87 -18.55 -17.74 5.40
C PHE A 87 -18.04 -19.18 5.33
N ASP A 88 -16.93 -19.39 4.63
CA ASP A 88 -16.35 -20.71 4.45
C ASP A 88 -15.89 -21.28 5.80
N PRO A 89 -16.47 -22.40 6.27
CA PRO A 89 -16.16 -22.96 7.59
C PRO A 89 -14.72 -23.47 7.70
N GLU A 90 -14.04 -23.75 6.58
CA GLU A 90 -12.65 -24.20 6.57
C GLU A 90 -11.67 -23.09 6.93
N VAL A 91 -12.06 -21.82 6.77
CA VAL A 91 -11.16 -20.67 6.90
C VAL A 91 -10.60 -20.51 8.30
N ALA A 92 -11.42 -20.73 9.34
CA ALA A 92 -10.96 -20.61 10.72
C ALA A 92 -9.85 -21.65 11.02
N ALA A 93 -10.04 -22.90 10.60
CA ALA A 93 -9.05 -23.95 10.77
C ALA A 93 -7.80 -23.70 9.93
N TYR A 94 -7.98 -23.26 8.68
CA TYR A 94 -6.90 -22.92 7.76
C TYR A 94 -6.04 -21.78 8.29
N TRP A 95 -6.65 -20.68 8.74
CA TRP A 95 -5.91 -19.56 9.35
C TRP A 95 -5.19 -19.98 10.62
N LYS A 96 -5.83 -20.74 11.51
CA LYS A 96 -5.17 -21.25 12.72
C LYS A 96 -3.92 -22.08 12.39
N LYS A 97 -4.01 -22.97 11.39
CA LYS A 97 -2.86 -23.75 10.89
C LYS A 97 -1.73 -22.82 10.43
N TYR A 98 -2.02 -21.86 9.57
CA TYR A 98 -0.99 -21.00 8.99
C TYR A 98 -0.48 -19.91 9.94
N GLN A 99 -1.24 -19.51 10.96
CA GLN A 99 -0.74 -18.70 12.06
C GLN A 99 0.34 -19.45 12.85
N GLY A 100 0.11 -20.74 13.13
CA GLY A 100 1.12 -21.61 13.72
C GLY A 100 2.37 -21.70 12.86
N ILE A 101 2.20 -21.92 11.54
CA ILE A 101 3.32 -21.96 10.58
C ILE A 101 4.05 -20.62 10.48
N PHE A 102 3.37 -19.48 10.48
CA PHE A 102 4.00 -18.16 10.35
C PHE A 102 4.48 -17.56 11.67
N SER A 103 4.33 -18.28 12.78
CA SER A 103 4.96 -17.95 14.06
C SER A 103 6.50 -17.93 13.95
N ARG A 104 7.17 -17.38 14.98
CA ARG A 104 8.65 -17.33 15.03
C ARG A 104 9.27 -18.73 14.94
N ASP A 105 8.68 -19.69 15.64
CA ASP A 105 9.21 -21.05 15.76
C ASP A 105 8.73 -21.96 14.60
N GLY A 106 7.50 -21.73 14.12
CA GLY A 106 6.89 -22.55 13.07
C GLY A 106 7.48 -22.31 11.67
N LEU A 107 7.89 -21.08 11.35
CA LEU A 107 8.20 -20.72 9.96
C LEU A 107 9.41 -21.49 9.44
N TRP A 108 10.42 -21.65 10.28
CA TRP A 108 11.68 -22.31 9.93
C TRP A 108 11.62 -23.83 10.01
N THR A 109 10.67 -24.37 10.76
CA THR A 109 10.53 -25.82 11.03
C THR A 109 9.43 -26.47 10.21
N CYS A 110 8.55 -25.69 9.58
CA CYS A 110 7.45 -26.22 8.77
C CYS A 110 7.93 -27.02 7.55
N ASP A 111 7.11 -27.97 7.13
CA ASP A 111 7.28 -28.69 5.87
C ASP A 111 7.29 -27.70 4.68
N PRO A 112 8.31 -27.72 3.80
CA PRO A 112 8.30 -27.01 2.52
C PRO A 112 6.98 -27.08 1.76
N ARG A 113 6.33 -28.25 1.77
CA ARG A 113 5.06 -28.47 1.08
C ARG A 113 3.95 -27.56 1.61
N ALA A 114 3.92 -27.30 2.92
CA ALA A 114 2.91 -26.42 3.51
C ALA A 114 2.99 -24.98 2.98
N LEU A 115 4.20 -24.48 2.66
CA LEU A 115 4.40 -23.16 2.05
C LEU A 115 3.96 -23.14 0.59
N LYS A 116 4.20 -24.22 -0.15
CA LYS A 116 3.72 -24.37 -1.54
C LYS A 116 2.19 -24.46 -1.59
N ASP A 117 1.59 -25.24 -0.69
CA ASP A 117 0.15 -25.38 -0.57
C ASP A 117 -0.50 -24.05 -0.15
N PHE A 118 0.16 -23.28 0.74
CA PHE A 118 -0.30 -21.94 1.09
C PHE A 118 -0.40 -21.02 -0.12
N ALA A 119 0.58 -21.07 -1.03
CA ALA A 119 0.56 -20.23 -2.20
C ALA A 119 -0.56 -20.60 -3.17
N ASN A 120 -0.93 -21.88 -3.25
CA ASN A 120 -1.86 -22.42 -4.25
C ASN A 120 -3.29 -22.68 -3.73
N SER A 121 -3.54 -22.55 -2.43
CA SER A 121 -4.87 -22.74 -1.85
C SER A 121 -5.80 -21.55 -2.16
N ASP A 122 -7.10 -21.80 -2.29
CA ASP A 122 -8.12 -20.76 -2.43
C ASP A 122 -8.81 -20.41 -1.11
N VAL A 123 -8.56 -21.20 -0.05
CA VAL A 123 -9.22 -21.06 1.25
C VAL A 123 -8.87 -19.71 1.90
N GLY A 124 -9.91 -18.97 2.28
CA GLY A 124 -9.85 -17.69 2.99
C GLY A 124 -9.51 -16.47 2.12
N ALA A 125 -8.74 -16.62 1.05
CA ALA A 125 -8.50 -15.58 0.05
C ALA A 125 -7.83 -16.16 -1.21
N HIS A 126 -8.46 -16.00 -2.38
CA HIS A 126 -7.94 -16.49 -3.66
C HIS A 126 -6.78 -15.60 -4.17
N PRO A 127 -5.54 -16.11 -4.25
CA PRO A 127 -4.38 -15.30 -4.67
C PRO A 127 -4.26 -15.13 -6.19
N GLY A 128 -5.11 -15.79 -6.98
CA GLY A 128 -5.05 -15.80 -8.44
C GLY A 128 -4.03 -16.79 -8.98
N ASN A 129 -3.68 -16.64 -10.27
CA ASN A 129 -2.72 -17.50 -10.95
C ASN A 129 -1.29 -17.42 -10.33
N GLN A 130 -0.77 -18.57 -9.87
CA GLN A 130 0.56 -18.71 -9.27
C GLN A 130 1.61 -19.36 -10.19
N ALA A 131 1.41 -19.34 -11.51
CA ALA A 131 2.33 -19.98 -12.47
C ALA A 131 3.79 -19.54 -12.30
N MET A 132 4.04 -18.24 -12.11
CA MET A 132 5.40 -17.72 -11.90
C MET A 132 6.04 -18.24 -10.61
N PHE A 133 5.27 -18.31 -9.51
CA PHE A 133 5.74 -18.87 -8.25
C PHE A 133 6.04 -20.37 -8.41
N ASN A 134 5.14 -21.13 -9.03
CA ASN A 134 5.31 -22.56 -9.23
C ASN A 134 6.49 -22.89 -10.15
N ALA A 135 6.69 -22.12 -11.23
CA ALA A 135 7.83 -22.27 -12.12
C ALA A 135 9.15 -22.00 -11.39
N ALA A 136 9.23 -20.91 -10.62
CA ALA A 136 10.41 -20.61 -9.81
C ALA A 136 10.65 -21.67 -8.73
N TRP A 137 9.60 -22.14 -8.06
CA TRP A 137 9.68 -23.19 -7.06
C TRP A 137 10.27 -24.47 -7.65
N ASN A 138 9.76 -24.91 -8.81
CA ASN A 138 10.23 -26.12 -9.47
C ASN A 138 11.69 -25.97 -9.97
N ALA A 139 12.08 -24.79 -10.45
CA ALA A 139 13.44 -24.54 -10.90
C ALA A 139 14.47 -24.54 -9.76
N MET A 140 14.10 -24.04 -8.57
CA MET A 140 14.97 -23.99 -7.39
C MET A 140 15.02 -25.32 -6.62
N GLY A 141 13.96 -26.12 -6.71
CA GLY A 141 13.74 -27.28 -5.85
C GLY A 141 13.19 -26.90 -4.47
N ASP A 142 12.51 -27.86 -3.83
CA ASP A 142 11.71 -27.62 -2.62
C ASP A 142 12.50 -26.97 -1.47
N THR A 143 13.74 -27.39 -1.25
CA THR A 143 14.56 -26.88 -0.13
C THR A 143 14.91 -25.41 -0.31
N ALA A 144 15.41 -25.03 -1.49
CA ALA A 144 15.81 -23.65 -1.76
C ALA A 144 14.60 -22.73 -1.89
N ALA A 145 13.53 -23.18 -2.56
CA ALA A 145 12.29 -22.42 -2.70
C ALA A 145 11.62 -22.16 -1.34
N ALA A 146 11.57 -23.18 -0.47
CA ALA A 146 11.06 -23.03 0.89
C ALA A 146 11.92 -22.06 1.71
N LYS A 147 13.25 -22.13 1.62
CA LYS A 147 14.14 -21.17 2.30
C LYS A 147 13.87 -19.73 1.86
N SER A 148 13.79 -19.46 0.55
CA SER A 148 13.46 -18.13 0.04
C SER A 148 12.07 -17.67 0.44
N THR A 149 11.09 -18.57 0.47
CA THR A 149 9.73 -18.26 0.92
C THR A 149 9.71 -17.90 2.41
N ARG A 150 10.41 -18.67 3.25
CA ARG A 150 10.58 -18.35 4.69
C ARG A 150 11.24 -17.00 4.90
N GLN A 151 12.34 -16.72 4.20
CA GLN A 151 13.02 -15.42 4.29
C GLN A 151 12.11 -14.27 3.84
N THR A 152 11.30 -14.47 2.81
CA THR A 152 10.32 -13.48 2.33
C THR A 152 9.27 -13.16 3.41
N ILE A 153 8.68 -14.20 4.00
CA ILE A 153 7.65 -14.09 5.04
C ILE A 153 8.23 -13.49 6.32
N GLU A 154 9.39 -14.00 6.77
CA GLU A 154 10.11 -13.49 7.94
C GLU A 154 10.44 -12.01 7.77
N TYR A 155 10.95 -11.61 6.59
CA TYR A 155 11.26 -10.21 6.33
C TYR A 155 10.00 -9.33 6.38
N LEU A 156 8.89 -9.76 5.79
CA LEU A 156 7.63 -9.03 5.84
C LEU A 156 7.14 -8.82 7.28
N LEU A 157 7.10 -9.91 8.06
CA LEU A 157 6.51 -9.91 9.41
C LEU A 157 7.45 -9.32 10.46
N ARG A 158 8.74 -9.62 10.36
CA ARG A 158 9.76 -9.49 11.41
C ARG A 158 11.12 -9.01 10.86
N GLY A 159 11.14 -8.32 9.73
CA GLY A 159 12.33 -7.60 9.26
C GLY A 159 12.82 -6.51 10.24
N PRO A 160 13.88 -5.77 9.89
CA PRO A 160 14.52 -4.79 10.77
C PRO A 160 13.56 -3.73 11.31
N ASP A 161 13.62 -3.44 12.62
CA ASP A 161 12.68 -2.56 13.34
C ASP A 161 12.69 -1.10 12.84
N ASP A 162 13.80 -0.66 12.25
CA ASP A 162 13.98 0.65 11.61
C ASP A 162 13.27 0.77 10.25
N VAL A 163 12.89 -0.36 9.65
CA VAL A 163 12.14 -0.40 8.37
C VAL A 163 10.67 -0.70 8.66
N ARG A 164 9.76 0.20 8.27
CA ARG A 164 8.31 0.01 8.46
C ARG A 164 7.76 -1.11 7.59
N ARG A 165 6.68 -1.76 8.03
CA ARG A 165 6.07 -2.90 7.31
C ARG A 165 5.65 -2.52 5.88
N GLU A 166 5.14 -1.31 5.67
CA GLU A 166 4.82 -0.77 4.34
C GLU A 166 6.04 -0.76 3.41
N ASP A 167 7.19 -0.32 3.93
CA ASP A 167 8.43 -0.21 3.16
C ASP A 167 9.07 -1.60 2.98
N ARG A 168 8.95 -2.52 3.96
CA ARG A 168 9.35 -3.93 3.82
C ARG A 168 8.56 -4.60 2.69
N LEU A 169 7.24 -4.42 2.68
CA LEU A 169 6.36 -4.90 1.62
C LEU A 169 6.77 -4.33 0.27
N GLN A 170 7.01 -3.02 0.17
CA GLN A 170 7.47 -2.38 -1.06
C GLN A 170 8.79 -2.96 -1.59
N GLN A 171 9.75 -3.22 -0.70
CA GLN A 171 11.04 -3.80 -1.10
C GLN A 171 10.90 -5.22 -1.65
N LEU A 172 10.01 -6.05 -1.06
CA LEU A 172 9.68 -7.37 -1.59
C LEU A 172 8.97 -7.29 -2.96
N LEU A 173 8.05 -6.34 -3.12
CA LEU A 173 7.36 -6.08 -4.39
C LEU A 173 8.34 -5.67 -5.49
N ASN A 174 9.25 -4.75 -5.20
CA ASN A 174 10.28 -4.31 -6.13
C ASN A 174 11.35 -5.37 -6.42
N GLY A 175 11.40 -6.46 -5.65
CA GLY A 175 12.44 -7.48 -5.79
C GLY A 175 13.83 -6.98 -5.39
N THR A 176 13.92 -5.96 -4.53
CA THR A 176 15.22 -5.43 -4.06
C THR A 176 15.90 -6.34 -3.05
N LYS A 177 15.20 -7.37 -2.57
CA LYS A 177 15.74 -8.37 -1.66
C LYS A 177 16.15 -9.62 -2.45
N PRO A 178 17.46 -9.95 -2.51
CA PRO A 178 17.95 -11.06 -3.32
C PRO A 178 17.47 -12.43 -2.84
N PHE A 179 17.05 -12.54 -1.58
CA PHE A 179 16.47 -13.75 -1.01
C PHE A 179 14.97 -13.92 -1.29
N ALA A 180 14.30 -12.91 -1.85
CA ALA A 180 12.85 -12.93 -2.01
C ALA A 180 12.42 -14.00 -3.01
N MET A 181 11.34 -14.72 -2.67
CA MET A 181 10.81 -15.77 -3.52
C MET A 181 10.15 -15.18 -4.77
N THR A 182 10.68 -15.53 -5.95
CA THR A 182 10.08 -15.16 -7.24
C THR A 182 8.64 -15.65 -7.32
N GLY A 183 7.73 -14.79 -7.81
CA GLY A 183 6.29 -15.08 -7.82
C GLY A 183 5.56 -14.82 -6.51
N PHE A 184 6.25 -14.71 -5.36
CA PHE A 184 5.64 -14.38 -4.07
C PHE A 184 5.42 -12.86 -3.93
N LYS A 185 4.47 -12.34 -4.71
CA LYS A 185 4.19 -10.90 -4.85
C LYS A 185 2.96 -10.49 -4.05
N GLU A 186 2.38 -9.33 -4.38
CA GLU A 186 1.33 -8.65 -3.62
C GLU A 186 0.24 -9.56 -3.08
N ALA A 187 -0.37 -10.40 -3.92
CA ALA A 187 -1.49 -11.22 -3.47
C ALA A 187 -1.09 -12.17 -2.32
N LEU A 188 0.05 -12.84 -2.47
CA LEU A 188 0.58 -13.75 -1.46
C LEU A 188 1.11 -13.02 -0.23
N LEU A 189 1.78 -11.88 -0.41
CA LEU A 189 2.28 -11.06 0.70
C LEU A 189 1.11 -10.51 1.54
N THR A 190 0.07 -9.98 0.90
CA THR A 190 -1.15 -9.52 1.60
C THR A 190 -1.87 -10.69 2.26
N ARG A 191 -1.91 -11.88 1.63
CA ARG A 191 -2.54 -13.06 2.21
C ARG A 191 -1.84 -13.52 3.50
N VAL A 192 -0.51 -13.41 3.57
CA VAL A 192 0.23 -13.65 4.82
C VAL A 192 -0.27 -12.72 5.92
N LEU A 193 -0.50 -11.43 5.62
CA LEU A 193 -1.05 -10.46 6.58
C LEU A 193 -2.49 -10.80 6.99
N CYS A 194 -3.33 -11.26 6.06
CA CYS A 194 -4.69 -11.74 6.37
C CYS A 194 -4.68 -12.92 7.35
N VAL A 195 -3.70 -13.82 7.24
CA VAL A 195 -3.58 -14.95 8.16
C VAL A 195 -3.03 -14.51 9.52
N VAL A 196 -1.98 -13.69 9.55
CA VAL A 196 -1.29 -13.33 10.80
C VAL A 196 -2.08 -12.30 11.62
N GLU A 197 -2.83 -11.43 10.95
CA GLU A 197 -3.63 -10.36 11.57
C GLU A 197 -5.08 -10.42 11.04
N PRO A 198 -5.81 -11.54 11.27
CA PRO A 198 -7.11 -11.80 10.67
C PRO A 198 -8.20 -10.84 11.13
N GLU A 199 -7.99 -10.14 12.25
CA GLU A 199 -8.92 -9.13 12.77
C GLU A 199 -8.75 -7.75 12.10
N ARG A 200 -7.60 -7.52 11.45
CA ARG A 200 -7.24 -6.24 10.84
C ARG A 200 -7.31 -6.28 9.31
N PHE A 201 -6.87 -7.38 8.70
CA PHE A 201 -6.74 -7.45 7.25
C PHE A 201 -7.96 -8.08 6.60
N LEU A 202 -8.56 -7.32 5.67
CA LEU A 202 -9.60 -7.81 4.78
C LEU A 202 -9.00 -8.76 3.75
N SER A 203 -9.72 -9.83 3.41
CA SER A 203 -9.32 -10.81 2.38
C SER A 203 -9.45 -10.27 0.93
N ILE A 204 -9.12 -8.99 0.73
CA ILE A 204 -9.01 -8.31 -0.56
C ILE A 204 -7.53 -8.15 -0.85
N LEU A 205 -6.94 -9.07 -1.61
CA LEU A 205 -5.48 -9.24 -1.62
C LEU A 205 -4.70 -8.18 -2.39
N LYS A 206 -5.35 -7.48 -3.34
CA LYS A 206 -4.70 -6.53 -4.24
C LYS A 206 -5.26 -5.13 -4.10
N TYR A 207 -4.41 -4.13 -4.28
CA TYR A 207 -4.76 -2.72 -4.25
C TYR A 207 -5.62 -2.33 -5.45
N THR A 208 -5.25 -2.78 -6.65
CA THR A 208 -6.01 -2.58 -7.90
C THR A 208 -5.80 -3.76 -8.84
N THR A 209 -6.84 -4.15 -9.58
CA THR A 209 -6.79 -5.10 -10.71
C THR A 209 -7.91 -4.79 -11.71
N GLU A 210 -7.87 -5.42 -12.88
CA GLU A 210 -8.96 -5.39 -13.86
C GLU A 210 -10.30 -5.87 -13.28
N ALA A 211 -10.30 -6.93 -12.48
CA ALA A 211 -11.51 -7.46 -11.81
C ALA A 211 -11.95 -6.63 -10.58
N GLY A 212 -11.17 -5.60 -10.22
CA GLY A 212 -11.33 -4.79 -9.02
C GLY A 212 -10.33 -5.11 -7.91
N GLY A 213 -10.14 -4.17 -7.01
CA GLY A 213 -9.27 -4.24 -5.84
C GLY A 213 -9.71 -3.22 -4.80
N LYS A 214 -8.88 -3.00 -3.77
CA LYS A 214 -9.20 -2.05 -2.69
C LYS A 214 -9.54 -0.64 -3.21
N ARG A 215 -8.82 -0.16 -4.23
CA ARG A 215 -9.07 1.14 -4.87
C ARG A 215 -10.44 1.20 -5.54
N GLU A 216 -10.79 0.19 -6.32
CA GLU A 216 -12.08 0.15 -7.02
C GLU A 216 -13.24 -0.01 -6.03
N ILE A 217 -13.07 -0.81 -4.98
CA ILE A 217 -14.06 -0.96 -3.89
C ILE A 217 -14.28 0.37 -3.17
N ALA A 218 -13.20 1.07 -2.81
CA ALA A 218 -13.29 2.38 -2.15
C ALA A 218 -14.07 3.40 -3.02
N ARG A 219 -13.79 3.43 -4.32
CA ARG A 219 -14.50 4.30 -5.27
C ARG A 219 -15.97 3.91 -5.44
N MET A 220 -16.25 2.64 -5.74
CA MET A 220 -17.61 2.21 -6.11
C MET A 220 -18.59 2.23 -4.94
N ILE A 221 -18.13 1.93 -3.73
CA ILE A 221 -19.01 1.86 -2.55
C ILE A 221 -19.06 3.21 -1.83
N TYR A 222 -17.89 3.84 -1.64
CA TYR A 222 -17.74 5.00 -0.78
C TYR A 222 -17.45 6.30 -1.53
N GLY A 223 -17.33 6.27 -2.86
CA GLY A 223 -16.99 7.48 -3.65
C GLY A 223 -15.58 8.01 -3.40
N LEU A 224 -14.70 7.23 -2.76
CA LEU A 224 -13.34 7.67 -2.43
C LEU A 224 -12.35 7.39 -3.55
N GLU A 225 -11.73 8.43 -4.06
CA GLU A 225 -10.63 8.34 -5.02
C GLU A 225 -9.30 8.10 -4.30
N LEU A 226 -8.87 6.83 -4.23
CA LEU A 226 -7.57 6.50 -3.67
C LEU A 226 -6.43 6.78 -4.68
N PRO A 227 -5.21 7.13 -4.21
CA PRO A 227 -4.10 7.50 -5.08
C PRO A 227 -3.72 6.40 -6.09
N ALA A 228 -3.38 6.79 -7.32
CA ALA A 228 -2.91 5.84 -8.31
C ALA A 228 -1.54 5.24 -7.92
N PRO A 229 -1.28 3.94 -8.22
CA PRO A 229 0.02 3.30 -7.92
C PRO A 229 1.23 4.00 -8.53
N GLU A 230 1.02 4.72 -9.64
CA GLU A 230 2.05 5.45 -10.39
C GLU A 230 2.40 6.80 -9.75
N SER A 231 1.68 7.21 -8.70
CA SER A 231 1.94 8.45 -7.99
C SER A 231 3.29 8.37 -7.25
N VAL A 232 4.21 9.26 -7.64
CA VAL A 232 5.61 9.29 -7.16
C VAL A 232 5.74 9.35 -5.63
N ASN A 233 4.73 9.88 -4.95
CA ASN A 233 4.73 10.06 -3.50
C ASN A 233 4.23 8.83 -2.72
N TRP A 234 3.54 7.89 -3.36
CA TRP A 234 2.85 6.79 -2.68
C TRP A 234 3.35 5.44 -3.18
N THR A 235 4.18 4.78 -2.37
CA THR A 235 4.62 3.42 -2.67
C THR A 235 3.44 2.45 -2.62
N ARG A 236 3.41 1.45 -3.50
CA ARG A 236 2.40 0.37 -3.51
C ARG A 236 2.24 -0.31 -2.15
N GLY A 237 3.34 -0.53 -1.41
CA GLY A 237 3.29 -1.11 -0.07
C GLY A 237 2.43 -0.31 0.92
N ARG A 238 2.57 1.02 0.91
CA ARG A 238 1.73 1.95 1.69
C ARG A 238 0.29 1.93 1.24
N LEU A 239 0.04 1.97 -0.07
CA LEU A 239 -1.30 1.91 -0.63
C LEU A 239 -2.04 0.65 -0.20
N ILE A 240 -1.38 -0.52 -0.22
CA ILE A 240 -1.97 -1.80 0.21
C ILE A 240 -2.41 -1.76 1.68
N LEU A 241 -1.53 -1.30 2.58
CA LEU A 241 -1.82 -1.30 4.02
C LEU A 241 -2.84 -0.23 4.41
N TRP A 242 -2.69 1.00 3.92
CA TRP A 242 -3.58 2.07 4.33
C TRP A 242 -4.96 1.97 3.71
N SER A 243 -5.08 1.49 2.47
CA SER A 243 -6.41 1.20 1.91
C SER A 243 -7.08 0.02 2.61
N ASN A 244 -6.31 -0.97 3.13
CA ASN A 244 -6.89 -2.01 3.99
C ASN A 244 -7.47 -1.40 5.26
N ASP A 245 -6.67 -0.61 5.99
CA ASP A 245 -7.08 -0.03 7.27
C ASP A 245 -8.28 0.93 7.08
N LEU A 246 -8.30 1.70 5.99
CA LEU A 246 -9.42 2.56 5.61
C LEU A 246 -10.70 1.74 5.34
N LEU A 247 -10.62 0.71 4.49
CA LEU A 247 -11.79 -0.12 4.17
C LEU A 247 -12.28 -0.91 5.38
N HIS A 248 -11.37 -1.38 6.24
CA HIS A 248 -11.68 -2.04 7.50
C HIS A 248 -12.45 -1.11 8.44
N THR A 249 -12.03 0.16 8.53
CA THR A 249 -12.74 1.18 9.30
C THR A 249 -14.12 1.46 8.70
N LEU A 250 -14.21 1.61 7.37
CA LEU A 250 -15.45 1.96 6.66
C LEU A 250 -16.50 0.84 6.67
N VAL A 251 -16.08 -0.42 6.61
CA VAL A 251 -17.00 -1.57 6.64
C VAL A 251 -17.59 -1.75 8.04
N GLY A 252 -16.82 -1.42 9.08
CA GLY A 252 -17.23 -1.43 10.49
C GLY A 252 -17.62 -2.82 11.03
N GLU A 253 -18.20 -2.84 12.21
CA GLU A 253 -18.50 -4.07 12.98
C GLU A 253 -19.78 -4.80 12.55
N GLY A 254 -20.02 -6.02 13.03
CA GLY A 254 -21.27 -6.78 12.78
C GLY A 254 -21.14 -7.90 11.74
N PHE A 255 -19.96 -8.07 11.16
CA PHE A 255 -19.59 -9.26 10.41
C PHE A 255 -18.97 -10.30 11.34
N ALA A 256 -19.01 -11.56 10.93
CA ALA A 256 -18.49 -12.69 11.72
C ALA A 256 -16.95 -12.69 11.78
N ASN A 257 -16.30 -12.22 10.72
CA ASN A 257 -14.84 -12.10 10.57
C ASN A 257 -14.54 -11.22 9.34
N GLN A 258 -13.25 -10.95 9.08
CA GLN A 258 -12.84 -10.09 7.96
C GLN A 258 -13.05 -10.71 6.58
N GLN A 259 -13.20 -12.03 6.47
CA GLN A 259 -13.62 -12.66 5.22
C GLN A 259 -15.08 -12.34 4.90
N HIS A 260 -15.95 -12.38 5.90
CA HIS A 260 -17.35 -12.00 5.77
C HIS A 260 -17.48 -10.50 5.41
N SER A 261 -16.68 -9.63 6.04
CA SER A 261 -16.59 -8.21 5.66
C SER A 261 -16.13 -8.01 4.21
N ALA A 262 -15.10 -8.72 3.78
CA ALA A 262 -14.60 -8.63 2.40
C ALA A 262 -15.61 -9.17 1.38
N ALA A 263 -16.33 -10.25 1.71
CA ALA A 263 -17.37 -10.81 0.85
C ALA A 263 -18.53 -9.82 0.66
N PHE A 264 -18.91 -9.09 1.72
CA PHE A 264 -19.82 -7.97 1.60
C PHE A 264 -19.30 -6.89 0.65
N LEU A 265 -18.05 -6.46 0.81
CA LEU A 265 -17.47 -5.41 -0.05
C LEU A 265 -17.44 -5.84 -1.54
N TRP A 266 -17.10 -7.10 -1.81
CA TRP A 266 -17.17 -7.64 -3.18
C TRP A 266 -18.60 -7.64 -3.71
N TRP A 267 -19.58 -8.07 -2.92
CA TRP A 267 -20.99 -8.07 -3.31
C TRP A 267 -21.53 -6.64 -3.52
N ALA A 268 -21.19 -5.71 -2.63
CA ALA A 268 -21.68 -4.34 -2.62
C ALA A 268 -21.14 -3.52 -3.80
N LYS A 269 -19.91 -3.79 -4.27
CA LYS A 269 -19.34 -3.11 -5.44
C LYS A 269 -20.15 -3.36 -6.72
N ASP A 270 -20.80 -4.53 -6.81
CA ASP A 270 -21.53 -4.99 -7.99
C ASP A 270 -23.03 -4.63 -7.92
N GLN A 271 -23.47 -3.98 -6.82
CA GLN A 271 -24.83 -3.47 -6.71
C GLN A 271 -24.99 -2.16 -7.50
N PRO A 272 -26.12 -1.97 -8.21
CA PRO A 272 -26.36 -0.78 -9.01
C PRO A 272 -26.26 0.49 -8.16
N ASP A 273 -25.69 1.54 -8.75
CA ASP A 273 -25.62 2.85 -8.09
C ASP A 273 -26.95 3.58 -8.25
N GLU A 274 -27.81 3.49 -7.24
CA GLU A 274 -29.11 4.19 -7.20
C GLU A 274 -28.98 5.72 -7.02
N LEU A 275 -27.74 6.25 -6.97
CA LEU A 275 -27.43 7.67 -6.78
C LEU A 275 -27.16 8.43 -8.09
N GLN A 276 -27.46 7.83 -9.26
CA GLN A 276 -27.41 8.50 -10.56
C GLN A 276 -28.69 9.26 -10.88
#